data_AF-A0A8S4FZ75-F1
#
_entry.id   AF-A0A8S4FZ75-F1
#
_cell.length_a   1.000
_cell.length_b   1.000
_cell.length_c   1.000
_cell.angle_alpha   90.00
_cell.angle_beta   90.00
_cell.angle_gamma   90.00
#
_symmetry.space_group_name_H-M   'P 1'
#
loop_
_entity.id
_entity.type
_entity.pdbx_description
1 polymer ?
#
loop_
_entity_poly.entity_id
_entity_poly.type
_entity_poly.pdbx_seq_one_letter_code
_entity_poly.pdbx_strand_id
1 'polypeptide(L)'
;MRERHIREQLDIGDMVEKISVISPGGRQTSFIHDFSTNISGIVDSDRCFVMELDTHLVMPPSAFVMTIEGNGDFDVSRVREAMRALLPPLADIMSLSPHLAVTCNNKPTYRLQKESITIRKRRALRSVQPDKYTHFSGHHVQQIEIDNLAELRAYEEKKD
;
A
#
# COMPACT_ATOMS: atom_id res chain seq x y z
N MET A 1 -6.63 -0.48 -29.19
CA MET A 1 -6.75 -0.80 -27.74
C MET A 1 -5.77 0.13 -27.02
N ARG A 2 -6.20 1.04 -26.14
CA ARG A 2 -5.24 1.85 -25.37
C ARG A 2 -4.64 0.95 -24.31
N GLU A 3 -3.35 0.68 -24.40
CA GLU A 3 -2.61 -0.01 -23.35
C GLU A 3 -2.72 0.82 -22.06
N ARG A 4 -3.19 0.16 -21.00
CA ARG A 4 -3.31 0.77 -19.67
C ARG A 4 -2.03 0.45 -18.91
N HIS A 5 -1.08 1.37 -19.00
CA HIS A 5 0.20 1.28 -18.31
C HIS A 5 0.08 1.82 -16.88
N ILE A 6 0.75 1.17 -15.94
CA ILE A 6 1.07 1.74 -14.63
C ILE A 6 2.39 2.49 -14.78
N ARG A 7 2.50 3.67 -14.17
CA ARG A 7 3.77 4.40 -14.06
C ARG A 7 4.18 4.45 -12.61
N GLU A 8 5.43 4.10 -12.36
CA GLU A 8 6.02 4.10 -11.02
C GLU A 8 7.26 4.99 -11.01
N GLN A 9 7.42 5.76 -9.95
CA GLN A 9 8.62 6.53 -9.66
C GLN A 9 9.15 6.06 -8.31
N LEU A 10 10.41 5.64 -8.28
CA LEU A 10 11.08 5.16 -7.08
C LEU A 10 11.99 6.25 -6.53
N ASP A 11 11.89 6.47 -5.23
CA ASP A 11 12.76 7.31 -4.41
C ASP A 11 13.31 6.42 -3.29
N ILE A 12 14.57 6.00 -3.45
CA ILE A 12 15.22 5.01 -2.59
C ILE A 12 16.26 5.73 -1.73
N GLY A 13 15.97 5.89 -0.45
CA GLY A 13 16.92 6.34 0.56
C GLY A 13 17.54 5.17 1.33
N ASP A 14 18.33 5.47 2.36
CA ASP A 14 19.09 4.44 3.11
C ASP A 14 18.18 3.42 3.83
N MET A 15 17.15 3.92 4.53
CA MET A 15 16.23 3.13 5.36
C MET A 15 14.76 3.35 5.00
N VAL A 16 14.51 4.16 3.98
CA VAL A 16 13.16 4.50 3.54
C VAL A 16 13.10 4.44 2.04
N GLU A 17 12.12 3.73 1.53
CA GLU A 17 11.78 3.71 0.12
C GLU A 17 10.40 4.33 -0.07
N LYS A 18 10.24 5.14 -1.13
CA LYS A 18 8.95 5.64 -1.58
C LYS A 18 8.74 5.31 -3.06
N ILE A 19 7.64 4.63 -3.34
CA ILE A 19 7.20 4.31 -4.71
C ILE A 19 5.92 5.08 -5.00
N SER A 20 5.97 6.02 -5.93
CA SER A 20 4.80 6.79 -6.37
C SER A 20 4.20 6.15 -7.61
N VAL A 21 2.95 5.71 -7.52
CA VAL A 21 2.23 4.98 -8.57
C VAL A 21 1.09 5.83 -9.11
N ILE A 22 1.01 5.94 -10.44
CA ILE A 22 -0.17 6.44 -11.15
C ILE A 22 -0.87 5.24 -11.78
N SER A 23 -2.00 4.86 -11.20
CA SER A 23 -2.80 3.74 -11.67
C SER A 23 -3.63 4.10 -12.92
N PRO A 24 -4.06 3.10 -13.72
CA PRO A 24 -4.96 3.33 -14.84
C PRO A 24 -6.28 3.96 -14.35
N GLY A 25 -6.54 5.19 -14.78
CA GLY A 25 -7.64 6.02 -14.24
C GLY A 25 -7.17 7.27 -13.53
N GLY A 26 -5.85 7.45 -13.35
CA GLY A 26 -5.25 8.69 -12.85
C GLY A 26 -5.16 8.77 -11.32
N ARG A 27 -5.60 7.74 -10.60
CA ARG A 27 -5.45 7.69 -9.14
C ARG A 27 -3.97 7.55 -8.80
N GLN A 28 -3.47 8.52 -8.05
CA GLN A 28 -2.12 8.57 -7.52
C GLN A 28 -2.08 7.96 -6.12
N THR A 29 -1.08 7.12 -5.88
CA THR A 29 -0.85 6.47 -4.58
C THR A 29 0.65 6.43 -4.34
N SER A 30 1.09 6.68 -3.11
CA SER A 30 2.48 6.39 -2.72
C SER A 30 2.53 5.18 -1.79
N PHE A 31 3.49 4.30 -2.02
CA PHE A 31 3.87 3.24 -1.10
C PHE A 31 5.15 3.69 -0.41
N ILE A 32 5.20 3.61 0.91
CA ILE A 32 6.37 4.00 1.69
C ILE A 32 6.76 2.81 2.56
N HIS A 33 7.98 2.33 2.40
CA HIS A 33 8.55 1.25 3.20
C HIS A 33 9.58 1.86 4.14
N ASP A 34 9.28 1.89 5.43
CA ASP A 34 10.16 2.38 6.48
C ASP A 34 10.83 1.17 7.15
N PHE A 35 12.05 0.88 6.72
CA PHE A 35 12.87 -0.24 7.21
C PHE A 35 13.43 0.02 8.61
N SER A 36 13.44 1.28 9.07
CA SER A 36 13.88 1.61 10.43
C SER A 36 12.87 1.18 11.49
N THR A 37 11.58 1.15 11.13
CA THR A 37 10.47 0.75 12.01
C THR A 37 9.79 -0.55 11.59
N ASN A 38 10.18 -1.15 10.46
CA ASN A 38 9.54 -2.31 9.83
C ASN A 38 8.06 -2.08 9.51
N ILE A 39 7.72 -0.89 9.04
CA ILE A 39 6.35 -0.50 8.68
C ILE A 39 6.26 -0.15 7.21
N SER A 40 5.23 -0.65 6.54
CA SER A 40 4.85 -0.24 5.20
C SER A 40 3.57 0.58 5.25
N GLY A 41 3.50 1.65 4.47
CA GLY A 41 2.32 2.47 4.34
C GLY A 41 1.88 2.67 2.91
N ILE A 42 0.57 2.84 2.74
CA ILE A 42 -0.07 3.23 1.48
C ILE A 42 -0.70 4.60 1.73
N VAL A 43 -0.33 5.58 0.92
CA VAL A 43 -0.82 6.96 0.98
C VAL A 43 -1.64 7.23 -0.26
N ASP A 44 -2.95 7.47 -0.09
CA ASP A 44 -3.81 7.94 -1.17
C ASP A 44 -4.32 9.37 -0.92
N SER A 45 -5.27 9.82 -1.75
CA SER A 45 -5.77 11.20 -1.68
C SER A 45 -6.51 11.50 -0.38
N ASP A 46 -7.16 10.50 0.22
CA ASP A 46 -8.13 10.72 1.30
C ASP A 46 -7.59 10.21 2.62
N ARG A 47 -6.84 9.12 2.60
CA ARG A 47 -6.43 8.38 3.80
C ARG A 47 -5.06 7.73 3.65
N CYS A 48 -4.58 7.24 4.78
CA CYS A 48 -3.41 6.39 4.82
C CYS A 48 -3.75 5.00 5.36
N PHE A 49 -2.93 4.05 4.96
CA PHE A 49 -2.94 2.70 5.49
C PHE A 49 -1.56 2.33 5.98
N VAL A 50 -1.47 1.52 7.03
CA VAL A 50 -0.21 0.98 7.53
C VAL A 50 -0.31 -0.51 7.79
N MET A 51 0.79 -1.22 7.57
CA MET A 51 0.93 -2.64 7.85
C MET A 51 2.39 -2.95 8.21
N GLU A 52 2.62 -4.15 8.75
CA GLU A 52 3.98 -4.65 8.94
C GLU A 52 4.67 -4.80 7.59
N LEU A 53 5.95 -4.44 7.53
CA LEU A 53 6.77 -4.60 6.33
C LEU A 53 7.02 -6.09 6.07
N ASP A 54 6.63 -6.56 4.89
CA ASP A 54 6.85 -7.94 4.46
C ASP A 54 8.14 -8.03 3.64
N THR A 55 9.23 -8.45 4.27
CA THR A 55 10.56 -8.57 3.65
C THR A 55 10.64 -9.64 2.58
N HIS A 56 9.62 -10.50 2.43
CA HIS A 56 9.53 -11.43 1.30
C HIS A 56 8.99 -10.77 0.03
N LEU A 57 8.33 -9.61 0.16
CA LEU A 57 7.77 -8.85 -0.96
C LEU A 57 8.54 -7.55 -1.24
N VAL A 58 9.11 -6.96 -0.19
CA VAL A 58 9.79 -5.66 -0.21
C VAL A 58 11.29 -5.87 -0.04
N MET A 59 12.05 -5.57 -1.09
CA MET A 59 13.49 -5.70 -1.11
C MET A 59 14.14 -4.54 -0.36
N PRO A 60 15.13 -4.78 0.53
CA PRO A 60 15.84 -3.72 1.21
C PRO A 60 16.51 -2.71 0.23
N PRO A 61 16.60 -1.42 0.58
CA PRO A 61 17.02 -0.36 -0.36
C PRO A 61 18.37 -0.64 -1.04
N SER A 62 19.38 -1.05 -0.26
CA SER A 62 20.71 -1.35 -0.79
C SER A 62 20.71 -2.54 -1.75
N ALA A 63 19.96 -3.60 -1.43
CA ALA A 63 19.82 -4.76 -2.31
C ALA A 63 19.08 -4.40 -3.61
N PHE A 64 18.09 -3.53 -3.53
CA PHE A 64 17.32 -3.09 -4.69
C PHE A 64 18.21 -2.27 -5.65
N VAL A 65 18.93 -1.28 -5.12
CA VAL A 65 19.87 -0.47 -5.91
C VAL A 65 20.95 -1.35 -6.55
N MET A 66 21.59 -2.25 -5.79
CA MET A 66 22.61 -3.14 -6.33
C MET A 66 22.08 -4.04 -7.46
N THR A 67 20.83 -4.48 -7.38
CA THR A 67 20.22 -5.32 -8.41
C THR A 67 19.93 -4.51 -9.67
N ILE A 68 19.43 -3.28 -9.55
CA ILE A 68 19.23 -2.37 -10.69
C ILE A 68 20.57 -2.05 -11.36
N GLU A 69 21.57 -1.61 -10.60
CA GLU A 69 22.89 -1.22 -11.13
C GLU A 69 23.65 -2.42 -11.71
N GLY A 70 23.47 -3.60 -11.12
CA GLY A 70 24.07 -4.86 -11.56
C GLY A 70 23.39 -5.49 -12.77
N ASN A 71 22.30 -4.91 -13.30
CA ASN A 71 21.44 -5.53 -14.31
C ASN A 71 20.95 -6.94 -13.91
N GLY A 72 20.62 -7.12 -12.63
CA GLY A 72 20.05 -8.36 -12.12
C GLY A 72 18.60 -8.56 -12.58
N ASP A 73 18.17 -9.82 -12.58
CA ASP A 73 16.80 -10.17 -12.94
C ASP A 73 15.85 -9.94 -11.76
N PHE A 74 14.65 -9.46 -12.07
CA PHE A 74 13.55 -9.31 -11.12
C PHE A 74 12.46 -10.34 -11.39
N ASP A 75 11.92 -10.95 -10.34
CA ASP A 75 10.67 -11.70 -10.47
C ASP A 75 9.48 -10.73 -10.47
N VAL A 76 8.85 -10.59 -11.63
CA VAL A 76 7.66 -9.74 -11.82
C VAL A 76 6.35 -10.50 -11.67
N SER A 77 6.40 -11.71 -11.10
CA SER A 77 5.21 -12.47 -10.73
C SER A 77 4.37 -11.69 -9.70
N ARG A 78 3.05 -11.92 -9.74
CA ARG A 78 2.09 -11.14 -8.96
C ARG A 78 1.67 -11.89 -7.70
N VAL A 79 1.84 -11.25 -6.54
CA VAL A 79 1.30 -11.71 -5.26
C VAL A 79 0.06 -10.88 -4.92
N ARG A 80 -1.06 -11.54 -4.60
CA ARG A 80 -2.33 -10.88 -4.27
C ARG A 80 -2.64 -11.02 -2.80
N GLU A 81 -2.96 -9.90 -2.16
CA GLU A 81 -3.31 -9.85 -0.75
C GLU A 81 -4.67 -9.20 -0.54
N ALA A 82 -5.57 -9.93 0.10
CA ALA A 82 -6.86 -9.42 0.55
C ALA A 82 -6.70 -8.89 1.97
N MET A 83 -6.93 -7.59 2.12
CA MET A 83 -6.75 -6.85 3.36
C MET A 83 -8.05 -6.18 3.79
N ARG A 84 -8.16 -5.97 5.09
CA ARG A 84 -9.22 -5.17 5.70
C ARG A 84 -8.61 -4.07 6.54
N ALA A 85 -9.14 -2.86 6.43
CA ALA A 85 -8.73 -1.73 7.27
C ALA A 85 -9.49 -1.73 8.60
N LEU A 86 -8.77 -1.59 9.70
CA LEU A 86 -9.34 -1.59 11.05
C LEU A 86 -9.88 -0.21 11.43
N LEU A 87 -11.08 -0.17 12.00
CA LEU A 87 -11.67 1.01 12.64
C LEU A 87 -11.51 0.92 14.17
N PRO A 88 -11.32 2.05 14.89
CA PRO A 88 -11.16 3.43 14.40
C PRO A 88 -9.76 3.67 13.77
N PRO A 89 -9.53 4.85 13.13
CA PRO A 89 -8.18 5.20 12.68
C PRO A 89 -7.20 5.27 13.86
N LEU A 90 -5.91 5.07 13.57
CA LEU A 90 -4.84 5.17 14.56
C LEU A 90 -4.84 6.56 15.21
N ALA A 91 -4.73 6.56 16.54
CA ALA A 91 -4.63 7.80 17.32
C ALA A 91 -3.25 8.46 17.19
N ASP A 92 -2.21 7.65 16.99
CA ASP A 92 -0.83 8.12 16.92
C ASP A 92 -0.02 7.30 15.90
N ILE A 93 0.19 7.87 14.71
CA ILE A 93 1.09 7.32 13.70
C ILE A 93 2.55 7.72 13.96
N MET A 94 2.80 8.80 14.72
CA MET A 94 4.14 9.32 14.96
C MET A 94 4.99 8.32 15.75
N SER A 95 4.41 7.64 16.74
CA SER A 95 5.10 6.57 17.47
C SER A 95 5.32 5.30 16.65
N LEU A 96 4.56 5.10 15.57
CA LEU A 96 4.68 3.91 14.71
C LEU A 96 5.74 4.10 13.61
N SER A 97 5.69 5.21 12.89
CA SER A 97 6.66 5.58 11.87
C SER A 97 6.66 7.10 11.66
N PRO A 98 7.71 7.82 12.09
CA PRO A 98 7.84 9.25 11.87
C PRO A 98 7.81 9.64 10.39
N HIS A 99 8.40 8.81 9.52
CA HIS A 99 8.43 9.05 8.07
C HIS A 99 7.02 9.02 7.46
N LEU A 100 6.22 8.03 7.84
CA LEU A 100 4.82 7.95 7.41
C LEU A 100 3.97 9.05 8.03
N ALA A 101 4.20 9.39 9.31
CA ALA A 101 3.46 10.44 10.00
C ALA A 101 3.54 11.80 9.29
N VAL A 102 4.73 12.17 8.81
CA VAL A 102 4.92 13.39 8.02
C VAL A 102 4.12 13.37 6.72
N THR A 103 4.10 12.22 6.02
CA THR A 103 3.42 12.11 4.72
C THR A 103 1.90 12.00 4.85
N CYS A 104 1.43 11.30 5.89
CA CYS A 104 0.02 11.08 6.19
C CYS A 104 -0.65 12.23 6.95
N ASN A 105 0.06 13.35 7.12
CA ASN A 105 -0.40 14.47 7.92
C ASN A 105 -1.83 14.91 7.53
N ASN A 106 -2.68 15.12 8.54
CA ASN A 106 -4.10 15.46 8.40
C ASN A 106 -4.97 14.44 7.66
N LYS A 107 -4.51 13.20 7.45
CA LYS A 107 -5.31 12.10 6.89
C LYS A 107 -5.59 11.04 7.95
N PRO A 108 -6.81 10.47 8.01
CA PRO A 108 -7.05 9.31 8.85
C PRO A 108 -6.14 8.16 8.40
N THR A 109 -5.49 7.51 9.35
CA THR A 109 -4.60 6.38 9.09
C THR A 109 -5.19 5.11 9.66
N TYR A 110 -5.30 4.06 8.84
CA TYR A 110 -5.88 2.78 9.25
C TYR A 110 -4.84 1.67 9.23
N ARG A 111 -4.86 0.80 10.25
CA ARG A 111 -4.05 -0.43 10.21
C ARG A 111 -4.72 -1.45 9.29
N LEU A 112 -3.96 -2.07 8.40
CA LEU A 112 -4.42 -3.18 7.60
C LEU A 112 -4.16 -4.51 8.30
N GLN A 113 -5.11 -5.42 8.15
CA GLN A 113 -4.99 -6.79 8.61
C GLN A 113 -5.30 -7.75 7.45
N LYS A 114 -4.50 -8.81 7.32
CA LYS A 114 -4.80 -9.92 6.39
C LYS A 114 -6.15 -10.52 6.78
N GLU A 115 -7.07 -10.60 5.83
CA GLU A 115 -8.33 -11.28 6.09
C GLU A 115 -8.02 -12.79 6.21
N SER A 116 -8.35 -13.41 7.35
CA SER A 116 -8.34 -14.88 7.42
C SER A 116 -9.33 -15.39 6.39
N ILE A 117 -9.00 -16.48 5.69
CA ILE A 117 -9.84 -17.13 4.66
C ILE A 117 -11.07 -17.80 5.31
N THR A 118 -11.72 -17.13 6.25
CA THR A 118 -13.02 -17.53 6.79
C THR A 118 -14.06 -17.04 5.80
N ILE A 119 -14.29 -17.87 4.78
CA ILE A 119 -15.34 -17.84 3.76
C ILE A 119 -16.50 -16.89 4.16
N ARG A 120 -16.37 -15.59 3.87
CA ARG A 120 -17.54 -14.73 3.81
C ARG A 120 -18.24 -15.04 2.51
N LYS A 121 -19.50 -15.43 2.65
CA LYS A 121 -20.41 -15.75 1.56
C LYS A 121 -20.25 -14.74 0.43
N ARG A 122 -19.86 -15.27 -0.72
CA ARG A 122 -19.94 -14.67 -2.06
C ARG A 122 -21.22 -13.83 -2.22
N ARG A 123 -21.09 -12.71 -2.95
CA ARG A 123 -22.15 -12.04 -3.73
C ARG A 123 -23.25 -11.33 -2.92
N ALA A 124 -23.08 -10.03 -2.64
CA ALA A 124 -24.21 -9.12 -2.47
C ALA A 124 -23.92 -7.63 -2.73
N LEU A 125 -22.65 -7.19 -2.78
CA LEU A 125 -22.27 -5.81 -3.11
C LEU A 125 -21.26 -5.79 -4.27
N ARG A 126 -21.67 -6.25 -5.46
CA ARG A 126 -20.83 -6.25 -6.68
C ARG A 126 -21.25 -5.15 -7.66
N SER A 127 -21.31 -3.91 -7.20
CA SER A 127 -21.36 -2.74 -8.09
C SER A 127 -20.08 -1.88 -8.03
N VAL A 128 -19.19 -2.12 -7.05
CA VAL A 128 -17.93 -1.40 -6.91
C VAL A 128 -16.80 -2.43 -6.95
N GLN A 129 -15.91 -2.34 -7.94
CA GLN A 129 -14.68 -3.14 -7.91
C GLN A 129 -13.85 -2.67 -6.72
N PRO A 130 -13.26 -3.58 -5.90
CA PRO A 130 -12.38 -3.14 -4.82
C PRO A 130 -11.23 -2.33 -5.42
N ASP A 131 -10.87 -1.23 -4.75
CA ASP A 131 -9.73 -0.44 -5.21
C ASP A 131 -8.46 -1.28 -5.05
N LYS A 132 -7.72 -1.40 -6.14
CA LYS A 132 -6.50 -2.22 -6.23
C LYS A 132 -5.29 -1.32 -6.13
N TYR A 133 -4.49 -1.57 -5.11
CA TYR A 133 -3.21 -0.92 -4.91
C TYR A 133 -2.14 -1.88 -5.45
N THR A 134 -1.34 -1.43 -6.40
CA THR A 134 -0.35 -2.29 -7.07
C THR A 134 0.96 -1.54 -7.16
N HIS A 135 2.03 -2.19 -6.71
CA HIS A 135 3.38 -1.67 -6.85
C HIS A 135 4.41 -2.79 -6.96
N PHE A 136 5.60 -2.46 -7.45
CA PHE A 136 6.76 -3.32 -7.44
C PHE A 136 7.85 -2.77 -6.50
N SER A 137 8.34 -3.60 -5.57
CA SER A 137 9.39 -3.24 -4.61
C SER A 137 10.49 -4.31 -4.58
N GLY A 138 10.92 -4.77 -5.75
CA GLY A 138 12.12 -5.59 -5.92
C GLY A 138 11.92 -7.12 -5.91
N HIS A 139 11.06 -7.69 -5.05
CA HIS A 139 10.89 -9.16 -5.03
C HIS A 139 9.75 -9.67 -5.91
N HIS A 140 8.57 -9.04 -5.82
CA HIS A 140 7.37 -9.40 -6.57
C HIS A 140 6.52 -8.17 -6.84
N VAL A 141 5.62 -8.25 -7.82
CA VAL A 141 4.55 -7.25 -7.97
C VAL A 141 3.48 -7.52 -6.93
N GLN A 142 3.36 -6.64 -5.94
CA GLN A 142 2.36 -6.75 -4.89
C GLN A 142 1.04 -6.11 -5.36
N GLN A 143 -0.07 -6.83 -5.18
CA GLN A 143 -1.41 -6.33 -5.48
C GLN A 143 -2.29 -6.47 -4.22
N ILE A 144 -2.59 -5.34 -3.59
CA ILE A 144 -3.37 -5.26 -2.35
C ILE A 144 -4.80 -4.85 -2.67
N GLU A 145 -5.76 -5.64 -2.20
CA GLU A 145 -7.20 -5.38 -2.32
C GLU A 145 -7.76 -5.08 -0.93
N ILE A 146 -8.29 -3.87 -0.72
CA ILE A 146 -8.89 -3.45 0.56
C ILE A 146 -10.42 -3.59 0.44
N ASP A 147 -11.01 -4.48 1.24
CA ASP A 147 -12.41 -4.91 1.06
C ASP A 147 -13.47 -3.94 1.63
N ASN A 148 -13.08 -3.05 2.54
CA ASN A 148 -14.00 -2.25 3.34
C ASN A 148 -13.88 -0.73 3.15
N LEU A 149 -13.38 -0.27 2.00
CA LEU A 149 -13.25 1.17 1.73
C LEU A 149 -14.58 1.94 1.81
N ALA A 150 -15.70 1.32 1.43
CA ALA A 150 -17.02 1.94 1.57
C ALA A 150 -17.42 2.15 3.04
N GLU A 151 -17.01 1.25 3.93
CA GLU A 151 -17.24 1.38 5.38
C GLU A 151 -16.39 2.51 5.96
N LEU A 152 -15.13 2.64 5.52
CA LEU A 152 -14.27 3.75 5.93
C LEU A 152 -14.83 5.11 5.52
N ARG A 153 -15.27 5.25 4.26
CA ARG A 153 -15.91 6.49 3.78
C ARG A 153 -17.13 6.86 4.63
N ALA A 154 -18.00 5.90 4.88
CA ALA A 154 -19.19 6.14 5.72
C ALA A 154 -18.84 6.44 7.20
N TYR A 155 -17.68 6.02 7.69
CA TYR A 155 -17.19 6.38 9.02
C TYR A 155 -16.62 7.82 9.03
N GLU A 156 -15.86 8.19 8.00
CA GLU A 156 -15.28 9.52 7.83
C GLU A 156 -16.38 10.59 7.68
N GLU A 157 -17.37 10.36 6.82
CA GLU A 157 -18.51 11.27 6.59
C GLU A 157 -19.37 11.53 7.85
N LYS A 158 -19.33 10.64 8.84
CA LYS A 158 -20.08 10.82 10.10
C LYS A 158 -19.34 11.67 11.13
N LYS A 159 -18.04 11.90 10.91
CA LYS A 159 -17.18 12.67 11.81
C LYS A 159 -16.94 14.11 11.34
N ASP A 160 -17.21 14.39 10.07
CA ASP A 160 -17.33 15.75 9.52
C ASP A 160 -18.68 16.39 9.90
#